data_AF-A0A5B2XNG1-F1
#
_entry.id   AF-A0A5B2XNG1-F1
#
_cell.length_a   1.000
_cell.length_b   1.000
_cell.length_c   1.000
_cell.angle_alpha   90.00
_cell.angle_beta   90.00
_cell.angle_gamma   90.00
#
_symmetry.space_group_name_H-M   'P 1'
#
loop_
_entity.id
_entity.type
_entity.pdbx_description
1 polymer ?
#
loop_
_entity_poly.entity_id
_entity_poly.type
_entity_poly.pdbx_seq_one_letter_code
_entity_poly.pdbx_strand_id
1 'polypeptide(L)'
;MAIGSLGKLKPGRHRPPQQESLVPDEELTSYLAALAPDDAETTASGRSFGNASVYQLRLQLMANEQLRELAAERDTSPQALATEWVMQRLQWEAEQRGF
;
A
#
# COMPACT_ATOMS: atom_id res chain seq x y z
N MET A 1 -19.44 -34.24 -24.13
CA MET A 1 -20.46 -35.21 -23.70
C MET A 1 -19.77 -36.54 -23.39
N ALA A 2 -20.15 -37.16 -22.26
CA ALA A 2 -19.91 -38.56 -21.80
C ALA A 2 -18.47 -39.06 -21.56
N ILE A 3 -17.96 -39.22 -20.33
CA ILE A 3 -18.16 -40.22 -19.25
C ILE A 3 -17.46 -41.59 -19.43
N GLY A 4 -16.73 -42.00 -18.37
CA GLY A 4 -16.30 -43.39 -18.08
C GLY A 4 -14.79 -43.60 -18.28
N SER A 5 -14.00 -44.13 -17.35
CA SER A 5 -14.30 -45.23 -16.44
C SER A 5 -13.31 -45.26 -15.25
N LEU A 6 -13.82 -45.28 -14.02
CA LEU A 6 -13.06 -45.58 -12.81
C LEU A 6 -12.99 -47.10 -12.64
N GLY A 7 -11.82 -47.66 -12.97
CA GLY A 7 -11.53 -49.08 -12.82
C GLY A 7 -10.82 -49.41 -11.51
N LYS A 8 -11.62 -49.84 -10.53
CA LYS A 8 -11.32 -50.95 -9.59
C LYS A 8 -10.27 -50.72 -8.49
N LEU A 9 -10.78 -50.34 -7.33
CA LEU A 9 -10.16 -50.55 -6.02
C LEU A 9 -10.04 -52.05 -5.72
N LYS A 10 -8.86 -52.49 -5.26
CA LYS A 10 -8.72 -53.69 -4.41
C LYS A 10 -7.85 -53.39 -3.20
N PRO A 11 -8.24 -53.87 -2.01
CA PRO A 11 -7.75 -53.38 -0.73
C PRO A 11 -6.49 -54.15 -0.32
N GLY A 12 -5.39 -53.43 -0.16
CA GLY A 12 -4.11 -53.98 0.24
C GLY A 12 -3.60 -53.31 1.50
N ARG A 13 -3.92 -53.92 2.65
CA ARG A 13 -3.12 -53.92 3.89
C ARG A 13 -2.94 -52.53 4.55
N HIS A 14 -3.67 -52.32 5.65
CA HIS A 14 -3.35 -51.27 6.63
C HIS A 14 -1.89 -51.38 7.07
N ARG A 15 -1.03 -50.54 6.51
CA ARG A 15 0.19 -50.08 7.16
C ARG A 15 -0.25 -49.06 8.20
N PRO A 16 0.22 -49.11 9.46
CA PRO A 16 -0.14 -48.12 10.46
C PRO A 16 0.22 -46.73 9.92
N PRO A 17 -0.56 -45.68 10.23
CA PRO A 17 -0.18 -44.32 9.88
C PRO A 17 1.16 -44.07 10.55
N GLN A 18 2.22 -44.00 9.75
CA GLN A 18 3.44 -43.34 10.18
C GLN A 18 2.95 -41.94 10.50
N GLN A 19 2.91 -41.61 11.79
CA GLN A 19 2.65 -40.26 12.25
C GLN A 19 3.64 -39.41 11.48
N GLU A 20 3.13 -38.74 10.44
CA GLU A 20 3.79 -37.64 9.80
C GLU A 20 3.85 -36.62 10.93
N SER A 21 4.96 -36.70 11.67
CA SER A 21 5.28 -35.77 12.71
C SER A 21 4.99 -34.41 12.12
N LEU A 22 4.13 -33.65 12.78
CA LEU A 22 3.80 -32.26 12.49
C LEU A 22 5.04 -31.37 12.70
N VAL A 23 6.21 -31.83 12.26
CA VAL A 23 7.41 -31.03 12.08
C VAL A 23 7.06 -30.15 10.89
N PRO A 24 6.90 -28.84 11.10
CA PRO A 24 6.71 -27.92 9.99
C PRO A 24 7.83 -28.19 9.00
N ASP A 25 7.48 -28.52 7.77
CA ASP A 25 8.45 -28.67 6.70
C ASP A 25 9.19 -27.32 6.61
N GLU A 26 10.44 -27.30 7.08
CA GLU A 26 11.20 -26.07 7.24
C GLU A 26 11.45 -25.41 5.89
N GLU A 27 11.51 -26.20 4.81
CA GLU A 27 11.61 -25.67 3.46
C GLU A 27 10.30 -24.98 3.08
N LEU A 28 9.14 -25.61 3.29
CA LEU A 28 7.84 -24.96 3.07
C LEU A 28 7.65 -23.72 3.95
N THR A 29 8.14 -23.74 5.18
CA THR A 29 8.07 -22.62 6.11
C THR A 29 8.96 -21.47 5.63
N SER A 30 10.16 -21.77 5.12
CA SER A 30 11.06 -20.79 4.50
C SER A 30 10.48 -20.23 3.19
N TYR A 31 9.86 -21.06 2.35
CA TYR A 31 9.18 -20.62 1.13
C TYR A 31 7.98 -19.73 1.44
N LEU A 32 7.18 -20.09 2.44
CA LEU A 32 6.06 -19.27 2.91
C LEU A 32 6.53 -17.98 3.57
N ALA A 33 7.68 -17.97 4.26
CA ALA A 33 8.27 -16.75 4.82
C ALA A 33 8.82 -15.81 3.73
N ALA A 34 9.36 -16.35 2.63
CA ALA A 34 9.83 -15.55 1.50
C ALA A 34 8.68 -14.93 0.68
N LEU A 35 7.51 -15.60 0.67
CA LEU A 35 6.28 -15.13 0.03
C LEU A 35 5.35 -14.40 0.98
N ALA A 36 5.60 -14.47 2.29
CA ALA A 36 4.85 -13.70 3.27
C ALA A 36 5.05 -12.23 2.92
N PRO A 37 3.96 -11.48 2.71
CA PRO A 37 4.10 -10.05 2.50
C PRO A 37 4.84 -9.48 3.70
N ASP A 38 5.94 -8.76 3.44
CA ASP A 38 6.61 -7.95 4.44
C ASP A 38 5.61 -6.85 4.85
N ASP A 39 4.81 -7.16 5.85
CA ASP A 39 3.63 -6.39 6.22
C ASP A 39 4.09 -5.18 7.04
N ALA A 40 4.30 -4.05 6.36
CA ALA A 40 3.95 -2.72 6.88
C ALA A 40 4.01 -1.54 5.88
N GLU A 41 4.07 -1.74 4.56
CA GLU A 41 3.74 -0.66 3.60
C GLU A 41 2.30 -0.79 3.06
N THR A 42 1.39 -1.20 3.94
CA THR A 42 -0.05 -1.05 3.70
C THR A 42 -0.38 0.44 3.79
N THR A 43 -0.54 1.08 2.64
CA THR A 43 -1.09 2.44 2.47
C THR A 43 -2.59 2.51 2.79
N ALA A 44 -3.09 1.61 3.66
CA ALA A 44 -4.48 1.53 4.03
C ALA A 44 -4.61 1.55 5.55
N SER A 45 -5.31 2.58 6.05
CA SER A 45 -5.84 2.70 7.42
C SER A 45 -4.95 3.37 8.47
N GLY A 46 -4.52 4.60 8.18
CA GLY A 46 -4.59 5.73 9.10
C GLY A 46 -4.10 5.56 10.55
N ARG A 47 -2.78 5.66 10.77
CA ARG A 47 -2.22 6.37 11.95
C ARG A 47 -0.73 6.70 11.76
N SER A 48 -0.45 7.95 11.38
CA SER A 48 0.81 8.68 11.58
C SER A 48 2.08 8.21 10.84
N PHE A 49 2.26 8.69 9.60
CA PHE A 49 3.59 8.94 9.04
C PHE A 49 4.25 10.07 9.83
N GLY A 50 4.96 9.78 10.94
CA GLY A 50 5.50 10.83 11.81
C GLY A 50 4.43 11.84 12.23
N ASN A 51 4.79 13.04 12.67
CA ASN A 51 3.81 14.10 12.97
C ASN A 51 3.20 14.74 11.71
N ALA A 52 3.12 14.02 10.58
CA ALA A 52 2.55 14.57 9.34
C ALA A 52 1.02 14.57 9.40
N SER A 53 0.45 15.78 9.45
CA SER A 53 -0.99 16.01 9.34
C SER A 53 -1.38 16.30 7.89
N VAL A 54 -2.45 15.67 7.41
CA VAL A 54 -3.03 15.97 6.10
C VAL A 54 -4.06 17.08 6.26
N TYR A 55 -3.82 18.24 5.65
CA TYR A 55 -4.75 19.36 5.62
C TYR A 55 -5.49 19.40 4.29
N GLN A 56 -6.83 19.42 4.33
CA GLN A 56 -7.66 19.62 3.14
C GLN A 56 -7.82 21.12 2.85
N LEU A 57 -7.36 21.57 1.68
CA LEU A 57 -7.49 22.96 1.24
C LEU A 57 -8.80 23.16 0.49
N ARG A 58 -9.69 24.01 1.00
CA ARG A 58 -10.93 24.42 0.30
C ARG A 58 -10.75 25.85 -0.21
N LEU A 59 -10.68 25.99 -1.53
CA LEU A 59 -10.58 27.29 -2.21
C LEU A 59 -11.95 27.75 -2.70
N GLN A 60 -12.13 29.06 -2.83
CA GLN A 60 -13.27 29.63 -3.53
C GLN A 60 -13.18 29.31 -5.03
N LEU A 61 -14.33 29.22 -5.72
CA LEU A 61 -14.39 28.80 -7.12
C LEU A 61 -13.42 29.57 -8.02
N MET A 62 -13.46 30.90 -7.97
CA MET A 62 -12.58 31.77 -8.78
C MET A 62 -11.09 31.55 -8.50
N ALA A 63 -10.71 31.43 -7.22
CA ALA A 63 -9.33 31.19 -6.83
C ALA A 63 -8.85 29.80 -7.27
N ASN A 64 -9.76 28.82 -7.30
CA ASN A 64 -9.44 27.47 -7.74
C ASN A 64 -9.22 27.40 -9.26
N GLU A 65 -10.04 28.10 -10.06
CA GLU A 65 -9.83 28.21 -11.51
C GLU A 65 -8.50 28.89 -11.83
N GLN A 66 -8.19 30.01 -11.17
CA GLN A 66 -6.90 30.69 -11.33
C GLN A 66 -5.71 29.78 -10.99
N LEU A 67 -5.82 28.99 -9.92
CA LEU A 67 -4.78 28.03 -9.56
C LEU A 67 -4.62 26.94 -10.63
N ARG A 68 -5.71 26.48 -11.24
CA ARG A 68 -5.65 25.49 -12.33
C ARG A 68 -4.98 26.05 -13.56
N GLU A 69 -5.32 27.27 -13.95
CA GLU A 69 -4.71 27.96 -15.09
C GLU A 69 -3.21 28.13 -14.89
N LEU A 70 -2.79 28.66 -13.73
CA LEU A 70 -1.37 28.83 -13.39
C LEU A 70 -0.61 27.50 -13.30
N ALA A 71 -1.26 26.45 -12.82
CA ALA A 71 -0.66 25.13 -12.79
C ALA A 71 -0.46 24.57 -14.20
N ALA A 72 -1.44 24.76 -15.09
CA ALA A 72 -1.36 24.35 -16.49
C ALA A 72 -0.25 25.10 -17.25
N GLU A 73 -0.11 26.41 -17.04
CA GLU A 73 0.97 27.21 -17.63
C GLU A 73 2.37 26.75 -17.21
N ARG A 74 2.49 26.14 -16.02
CA ARG A 74 3.75 25.68 -15.44
C ARG A 74 3.99 24.18 -15.61
N ASP A 75 3.12 23.48 -16.36
CA ASP A 75 3.14 22.03 -16.52
C ASP A 75 3.13 21.26 -15.16
N THR A 76 2.40 21.79 -14.18
CA THR A 76 2.29 21.21 -12.83
C THR A 76 0.85 20.86 -12.48
N SER A 77 0.66 20.03 -11.44
CA SER A 77 -0.67 19.79 -10.90
C SER A 77 -1.09 20.93 -9.96
N PRO A 78 -2.39 21.31 -9.93
CA PRO A 78 -2.88 22.37 -9.03
C PRO A 78 -2.57 22.10 -7.56
N GLN A 79 -2.59 20.82 -7.16
CA GLN A 79 -2.25 20.40 -5.79
C GLN A 79 -0.76 20.57 -5.48
N ALA A 80 0.11 20.21 -6.42
CA ALA A 80 1.56 20.39 -6.26
C ALA A 80 1.91 21.89 -6.16
N LEU A 81 1.33 22.71 -7.03
CA LEU A 81 1.56 24.17 -7.01
C LEU A 81 1.09 24.80 -5.70
N ALA A 82 -0.08 24.42 -5.19
CA ALA A 82 -0.56 24.90 -3.89
C ALA A 82 0.38 24.50 -2.75
N THR A 83 0.89 23.27 -2.76
CA THR A 83 1.81 22.77 -1.73
C THR A 83 3.14 23.52 -1.79
N GLU A 84 3.67 23.75 -2.99
CA GLU A 84 4.89 24.53 -3.21
C GLU A 84 4.76 25.93 -2.64
N TRP A 85 3.68 26.65 -2.96
CA TRP A 85 3.46 28.00 -2.46
C TRP A 85 3.29 28.07 -0.95
N VAL A 86 2.60 27.10 -0.34
CA VAL A 86 2.49 27.01 1.11
C VAL A 86 3.88 26.84 1.73
N MET A 87 4.72 25.97 1.20
CA MET A 87 6.08 25.76 1.70
C MET A 87 6.95 27.02 1.52
N GLN A 88 6.90 27.67 0.36
CA GLN A 88 7.60 28.94 0.12
C GLN A 88 7.17 30.03 1.10
N ARG A 89 5.85 30.13 1.37
CA ARG A 89 5.32 31.12 2.31
C ARG A 89 5.77 30.85 3.74
N LEU A 90 5.77 29.58 4.17
CA LEU A 90 6.25 29.18 5.49
C LEU A 90 7.74 29.48 5.66
N GLN A 91 8.56 29.19 4.65
CA GLN A 91 9.99 29.51 4.67
C GLN A 91 10.22 31.02 4.82
N TRP A 92 9.53 31.83 4.01
CA TRP A 92 9.60 33.29 4.12
C TRP A 92 9.19 33.78 5.51
N GLU A 93 8.16 33.20 6.12
CA GLU A 93 7.76 33.57 7.49
C GLU A 93 8.77 33.14 8.55
N ALA A 94 9.44 31.99 8.38
CA ALA A 94 10.48 31.53 9.29
C ALA A 94 11.69 32.48 9.28
N GLU A 95 12.13 32.87 8.07
CA GLU A 95 13.23 33.83 7.87
C GLU A 95 12.91 35.20 8.50
N GLN A 96 11.69 35.71 8.32
CA GLN A 96 11.27 36.99 8.89
C GLN A 96 11.18 36.98 10.41
N ARG A 97 10.91 35.82 11.01
CA ARG A 97 10.80 35.65 12.47
C ARG A 97 12.15 35.28 13.13
N GLY A 98 13.18 34.99 12.34
CA GLY A 98 14.51 34.61 12.83
C GLY A 98 14.55 33.23 13.50
N PHE A 99 13.73 32.28 13.01
CA PHE A 99 13.83 30.87 13.40
C PHE A 99 15.06 30.19 12.78
#